data_AF-A0A8K0CWF8-F1
#
_entry.id   AF-A0A8K0CWF8-F1
#
_cell.length_a   1.000
_cell.length_b   1.000
_cell.length_c   1.000
_cell.angle_alpha   90.00
_cell.angle_beta   90.00
_cell.angle_gamma   90.00
#
_symmetry.space_group_name_H-M   'P 1'
#
loop_
_entity.id
_entity.type
_entity.pdbx_description
1 polymer ?
#
loop_
_entity_poly.entity_id
_entity_poly.type
_entity_poly.pdbx_seq_one_letter_code
_entity_poly.pdbx_strand_id
1 'polypeptide(L)'
;MASYHCYLLLVAFSLFVFIQIVTPLRCYVCTTKEIGSNCTDPFDTTMNTLDTCDLPTAVCLKQILPALGKLPESLHRSCVDETYCKAYEKQSKHCSVCKQDGCNSSFSILPSFSTIVLSFGVYYYIYNNLTR
;
A
#
# COMPACT_ATOMS: atom_id res chain seq x y z
N MET A 1 39.71 -16.56 -18.42
CA MET A 1 38.36 -16.52 -19.05
C MET A 1 37.21 -16.51 -18.03
N ALA A 2 37.29 -17.19 -16.88
CA ALA A 2 36.23 -17.18 -15.85
C ALA A 2 35.90 -15.79 -15.25
N SER A 3 36.88 -14.89 -15.12
CA SER A 3 36.69 -13.57 -14.52
C SER A 3 35.78 -12.63 -15.34
N TYR A 4 35.81 -12.75 -16.67
CA TYR A 4 34.98 -11.92 -17.57
C TYR A 4 33.50 -12.29 -17.51
N HIS A 5 33.18 -13.58 -17.36
CA HIS A 5 31.80 -14.06 -17.18
C HIS A 5 31.19 -13.58 -15.86
N CYS A 6 31.98 -13.51 -14.79
CA CYS A 6 31.52 -13.02 -13.49
C CYS A 6 31.19 -11.51 -13.55
N TYR A 7 32.02 -10.73 -14.25
CA TYR A 7 31.78 -9.30 -14.44
C TYR A 7 30.54 -9.02 -15.29
N LEU A 8 30.33 -9.77 -16.38
CA LEU A 8 29.12 -9.67 -17.21
C LEU A 8 27.84 -9.98 -16.43
N LEU A 9 27.87 -10.98 -15.55
CA LEU A 9 26.73 -11.32 -14.69
C LEU A 9 26.42 -10.22 -13.67
N LEU A 10 27.44 -9.61 -13.06
CA LEU A 10 27.28 -8.48 -12.14
C LEU A 10 26.69 -7.25 -12.83
N VAL A 11 27.13 -6.93 -14.05
CA VAL A 11 26.58 -5.83 -14.85
C VAL A 11 25.15 -6.13 -15.29
N ALA A 12 24.83 -7.36 -15.68
CA ALA A 12 23.47 -7.74 -16.00
C ALA A 12 22.55 -7.62 -14.77
N PHE A 13 23.00 -8.11 -13.61
CA PHE A 13 22.24 -8.05 -12.36
C PHE A 13 22.01 -6.61 -11.90
N SER A 14 23.01 -5.73 -12.01
CA SER A 14 22.82 -4.31 -11.68
C SER A 14 21.81 -3.63 -12.60
N LEU A 15 21.83 -3.93 -13.90
CA LEU A 15 20.84 -3.42 -14.87
C LEU A 15 19.41 -3.88 -14.54
N PHE A 16 19.22 -5.13 -14.08
CA PHE A 16 17.90 -5.63 -13.67
C PHE A 16 17.35 -4.92 -12.42
N VAL A 17 18.20 -4.49 -11.50
CA VAL A 17 17.76 -3.74 -10.30
C VAL A 17 17.19 -2.36 -10.66
N PHE A 18 17.57 -1.78 -11.80
CA PHE A 18 17.04 -0.49 -12.27
C PHE A 18 15.70 -0.60 -13.00
N ILE A 19 15.25 -1.81 -13.36
CA ILE A 19 13.92 -1.99 -13.96
C ILE A 19 12.89 -1.96 -12.83
N GLN A 20 12.52 -0.76 -12.40
CA GLN A 20 11.33 -0.58 -11.57
C GLN A 20 10.12 -0.75 -12.50
N ILE A 21 9.40 -1.86 -12.33
CA ILE A 21 8.13 -2.06 -13.00
C ILE A 21 7.17 -1.02 -12.41
N VAL A 22 6.85 0.01 -13.19
CA VAL A 22 5.84 1.00 -12.83
C VAL A 22 4.48 0.37 -13.11
N THR A 23 3.95 -0.37 -12.13
CA THR A 23 2.54 -0.75 -12.15
C THR A 23 1.70 0.44 -11.73
N PRO A 24 0.55 0.70 -12.38
CA PRO A 24 -0.36 1.74 -11.92
C PRO A 24 -0.89 1.37 -10.53
N LEU A 25 -0.95 2.36 -9.62
CA LEU A 25 -1.44 2.18 -8.26
C LEU A 25 -2.88 1.68 -8.28
N ARG A 26 -3.23 0.75 -7.39
CA ARG A 26 -4.59 0.22 -7.28
C ARG A 26 -5.17 0.46 -5.89
N CYS A 27 -6.37 1.04 -5.80
CA CYS A 27 -7.00 1.41 -4.54
C CYS A 27 -8.41 0.85 -4.45
N TYR A 28 -8.91 0.68 -3.22
CA TYR A 28 -10.34 0.39 -3.03
C TYR A 28 -11.14 1.66 -3.30
N VAL A 29 -12.23 1.54 -4.08
CA VAL A 29 -13.13 2.63 -4.42
C VAL A 29 -14.52 2.28 -3.92
N CYS A 30 -15.06 3.04 -2.96
CA CYS A 30 -16.40 2.82 -2.43
C CYS A 30 -16.91 4.02 -1.61
N THR A 31 -18.23 4.11 -1.44
CA THR A 31 -18.87 5.09 -0.55
C THR A 31 -20.02 4.44 0.21
N THR A 32 -20.01 4.55 1.54
CA THR A 32 -21.03 4.00 2.46
C THR A 32 -22.50 4.43 2.20
N LYS A 33 -22.74 5.39 1.31
CA LYS A 33 -24.11 5.78 0.90
C LYS A 33 -24.78 4.77 -0.03
N GLU A 34 -24.02 3.92 -0.70
CA GLU A 34 -24.57 2.98 -1.67
C GLU A 34 -25.14 1.76 -0.96
N ILE A 35 -26.38 1.39 -1.29
CA ILE A 35 -27.08 0.22 -0.77
C ILE A 35 -26.26 -1.03 -1.15
N GLY A 36 -25.75 -1.75 -0.15
CA GLY A 36 -24.87 -2.92 -0.34
C GLY A 36 -23.37 -2.62 -0.35
N SER A 37 -22.94 -1.36 -0.16
CA SER A 37 -21.52 -1.04 -0.07
C SER A 37 -20.94 -1.40 1.31
N ASN A 38 -20.10 -2.44 1.35
CA ASN A 38 -19.30 -2.82 2.53
C ASN A 38 -18.09 -1.90 2.72
N CYS A 39 -18.32 -0.60 2.55
CA CYS A 39 -17.31 0.43 2.70
C CYS A 39 -17.12 0.85 4.17
N THR A 40 -17.69 0.14 5.13
CA THR A 40 -17.50 0.37 6.57
C THR A 40 -16.26 -0.35 7.09
N ASP A 41 -15.84 -0.01 8.31
CA ASP A 41 -14.86 -0.81 9.06
C ASP A 41 -15.59 -1.77 10.01
N PRO A 42 -15.14 -3.02 10.18
CA PRO A 42 -13.98 -3.65 9.53
C PRO A 42 -14.20 -3.84 8.03
N PHE A 43 -13.16 -3.56 7.24
CA PHE A 43 -13.24 -3.57 5.78
C PHE A 43 -13.15 -4.99 5.24
N ASP A 44 -14.12 -5.38 4.43
CA ASP A 44 -14.14 -6.70 3.77
C ASP A 44 -13.49 -6.61 2.39
N THR A 45 -12.27 -7.09 2.28
CA THR A 45 -11.51 -7.09 1.02
C THR A 45 -12.07 -8.07 -0.01
N THR A 46 -12.94 -9.01 0.38
CA THR A 46 -13.52 -10.00 -0.55
C THR A 46 -14.69 -9.42 -1.34
N MET A 47 -15.37 -8.40 -0.81
CA MET A 47 -16.54 -7.80 -1.43
C MET A 47 -16.22 -6.58 -2.29
N ASN A 48 -15.03 -6.02 -2.14
CA ASN A 48 -14.63 -4.79 -2.81
C ASN A 48 -13.45 -5.06 -3.75
N THR A 49 -13.57 -4.66 -5.01
CA THR A 49 -12.48 -4.80 -6.00
C THR A 49 -11.51 -3.63 -5.93
N LEU A 50 -10.24 -3.89 -6.26
CA LEU A 50 -9.22 -2.88 -6.44
C LEU A 50 -9.34 -2.25 -7.83
N ASP A 51 -9.56 -0.94 -7.85
CA ASP A 51 -9.60 -0.14 -9.07
C ASP A 51 -8.24 0.49 -9.37
N THR A 52 -7.95 0.63 -10.65
CA THR A 52 -6.68 1.21 -11.13
C THR A 52 -6.77 2.72 -11.10
N CYS A 53 -5.78 3.39 -10.51
CA CYS A 53 -5.73 4.84 -10.52
C CYS A 53 -5.11 5.37 -11.82
N ASP A 54 -5.80 6.29 -12.48
CA ASP A 54 -5.36 6.85 -13.77
C ASP A 54 -4.27 7.94 -13.64
N LEU A 55 -4.12 8.53 -12.46
CA LEU A 55 -3.20 9.64 -12.22
C LEU A 55 -1.82 9.14 -11.77
N PRO A 56 -0.72 9.68 -12.31
CA PRO A 56 0.63 9.32 -11.86
C PRO A 56 0.95 9.77 -10.43
N THR A 57 0.26 10.82 -9.96
CA THR A 57 0.35 11.33 -8.58
C THR A 57 -0.75 10.74 -7.68
N ALA A 58 -1.47 9.73 -8.16
CA ALA A 58 -2.55 9.12 -7.40
C ALA A 58 -2.04 8.54 -6.09
N VAL A 59 -2.85 8.69 -5.06
CA VAL A 59 -2.73 8.04 -3.76
C VAL A 59 -4.07 7.44 -3.38
N CYS A 60 -4.05 6.37 -2.59
CA CYS A 60 -5.27 5.78 -2.06
C CYS A 60 -5.79 6.64 -0.91
N LEU A 61 -7.04 7.11 -1.03
CA LEU A 61 -7.75 7.87 -0.02
C LEU A 61 -8.55 6.96 0.91
N LYS A 62 -8.54 7.31 2.19
CA LYS A 62 -9.59 6.94 3.15
C LYS A 62 -10.08 8.20 3.85
N GLN A 63 -11.34 8.55 3.65
CA GLN A 63 -11.96 9.76 4.21
C GLN A 63 -13.23 9.42 4.99
N ILE A 64 -13.31 9.91 6.23
CA ILE A 64 -14.51 9.88 7.06
C ILE A 64 -15.12 11.28 7.06
N LEU A 65 -16.31 11.40 6.49
CA LEU A 65 -17.10 12.61 6.50
C LEU A 65 -17.99 12.63 7.76
N PRO A 66 -18.03 13.76 8.50
CA PRO A 66 -18.83 13.85 9.71
C PRO A 66 -20.33 13.74 9.39
N ALA A 67 -21.12 13.32 10.39
CA ALA A 67 -22.57 13.36 10.30
C ALA A 67 -23.05 14.81 10.08
N LEU A 68 -23.93 15.02 9.10
CA LEU A 68 -24.49 16.33 8.74
C LEU A 68 -26.01 16.33 8.99
N GLY A 69 -26.40 16.72 10.20
CA GLY A 69 -27.80 16.74 10.62
C GLY A 69 -28.38 15.33 10.70
N LYS A 70 -29.26 14.97 9.75
CA LYS A 70 -29.85 13.63 9.64
C LYS A 70 -28.99 12.64 8.84
N LEU A 71 -27.95 13.13 8.16
CA LEU A 71 -27.05 12.26 7.41
C LEU A 71 -26.07 11.60 8.39
N PRO A 72 -26.00 10.26 8.42
CA PRO A 72 -25.03 9.57 9.26
C PRO A 72 -23.60 9.85 8.77
N GLU A 73 -22.63 9.54 9.63
CA GLU A 73 -21.23 9.51 9.26
C GLU A 73 -21.02 8.59 8.04
N SER A 74 -20.21 9.03 7.08
CA SER A 74 -19.95 8.26 5.87
C SER A 74 -18.46 8.10 5.62
N LEU A 75 -18.06 6.87 5.34
CA LEU A 75 -16.72 6.49 4.91
C LEU A 75 -16.66 6.42 3.38
N HIS A 76 -15.62 7.04 2.82
CA HIS A 76 -15.33 7.15 1.40
C HIS A 76 -13.89 6.69 1.13
N ARG A 77 -13.70 5.89 0.08
CA ARG A 77 -12.41 5.42 -0.40
C ARG A 77 -12.32 5.66 -1.89
N SER A 78 -11.17 6.13 -2.38
CA SER A 78 -10.96 6.43 -3.80
C SER A 78 -9.49 6.63 -4.15
N CYS A 79 -9.19 6.81 -5.44
CA CYS A 79 -7.93 7.35 -5.94
C CYS A 79 -8.02 8.87 -6.00
N VAL A 80 -7.08 9.58 -5.36
CA VAL A 80 -7.03 11.05 -5.38
C VAL A 80 -5.61 11.56 -5.52
N ASP A 81 -5.43 12.87 -5.72
CA ASP A 81 -4.12 13.50 -5.64
C ASP A 81 -3.60 13.56 -4.19
N GLU A 82 -2.27 13.51 -4.01
CA GLU A 82 -1.61 13.59 -2.70
C GLU A 82 -1.98 14.85 -1.88
N THR A 83 -2.41 15.92 -2.55
CA THR A 83 -2.85 17.15 -1.90
C THR A 83 -4.31 17.14 -1.42
N TYR A 84 -5.09 16.12 -1.77
CA TYR A 84 -6.54 16.09 -1.49
C TYR A 84 -6.86 16.26 -0.01
N CYS A 85 -6.23 15.49 0.89
CA CYS A 85 -6.52 15.62 2.32
C CYS A 85 -6.14 16.99 2.89
N LYS A 86 -5.14 17.68 2.32
CA LYS A 86 -4.79 19.05 2.73
C LYS A 86 -5.86 20.04 2.31
N ALA A 87 -6.46 19.86 1.13
CA ALA A 87 -7.54 20.72 0.64
C ALA A 87 -8.85 20.53 1.43
N TYR A 88 -9.13 19.31 1.89
CA TYR A 88 -10.40 18.94 2.53
C TYR A 88 -10.30 18.69 4.04
N GLU A 89 -9.18 19.03 4.67
CA GLU A 89 -8.90 18.78 6.10
C GLU A 89 -10.04 19.27 7.02
N LYS A 90 -10.59 20.45 6.73
CA LYS A 90 -11.66 21.07 7.53
C LYS A 90 -13.04 20.44 7.35
N GLN A 91 -13.25 19.68 6.28
CA GLN A 91 -14.55 19.10 5.92
C GLN A 91 -14.66 17.63 6.31
N SER A 92 -13.53 16.98 6.58
CA SER A 92 -13.46 15.59 7.03
C SER A 92 -13.25 15.47 8.53
N LYS A 93 -13.90 14.48 9.15
CA LYS A 93 -13.58 14.05 10.51
C LYS A 93 -12.22 13.34 10.55
N HIS A 94 -11.92 12.58 9.50
CA HIS A 94 -10.63 11.93 9.30
C HIS A 94 -10.31 11.84 7.81
N CYS A 95 -9.05 12.08 7.44
CA CYS A 95 -8.59 11.94 6.06
C CYS A 95 -7.16 11.39 6.09
N SER A 96 -6.93 10.29 5.39
CA SER A 96 -5.61 9.70 5.25
C SER A 96 -5.36 9.25 3.82
N VAL A 97 -4.08 9.33 3.41
CA VAL A 97 -3.60 8.92 2.09
C VAL A 97 -2.43 7.96 2.23
N CYS A 98 -2.28 7.06 1.26
CA CYS A 98 -1.17 6.10 1.21
C CYS A 98 -0.84 5.68 -0.22
N LYS A 99 0.40 5.21 -0.46
CA LYS A 99 0.98 4.96 -1.81
C LYS A 99 1.18 3.47 -2.14
N GLN A 100 0.50 2.57 -1.43
CA GLN A 100 0.62 1.12 -1.63
C GLN A 100 -0.71 0.57 -2.13
N ASP A 101 -0.68 -0.47 -2.96
CA ASP A 101 -1.90 -1.07 -3.47
C ASP A 101 -2.81 -1.52 -2.32
N GLY A 102 -4.08 -1.10 -2.37
CA GLY A 102 -5.09 -1.46 -1.38
C GLY A 102 -4.83 -0.99 0.05
N CYS A 103 -3.90 -0.07 0.27
CA CYS A 103 -3.52 0.40 1.61
C CYS A 103 -4.66 1.15 2.34
N ASN A 104 -5.67 1.61 1.60
CA ASN A 104 -6.87 2.23 2.16
C ASN A 104 -7.90 1.21 2.71
N SER A 105 -7.55 -0.07 2.80
CA SER A 105 -8.37 -1.15 3.39
C SER A 105 -8.43 -1.17 4.93
N SER A 106 -7.72 -0.30 5.64
CA SER A 106 -7.68 -0.25 7.12
C SER A 106 -6.66 -1.17 7.81
N PHE A 107 -5.85 -1.93 7.07
CA PHE A 107 -4.81 -2.79 7.65
C PHE A 107 -3.46 -2.62 6.93
N SER A 108 -2.62 -1.69 7.39
CA SER A 108 -1.21 -1.62 6.97
C SER A 108 -0.32 -2.16 8.08
N ILE A 109 -0.10 -3.49 8.12
CA ILE A 109 1.13 -4.00 8.73
C ILE A 109 2.20 -3.83 7.66
N LEU A 110 2.99 -2.76 7.73
CA LEU A 110 4.27 -2.75 7.01
C LEU A 110 5.19 -3.74 7.71
N PRO A 111 5.63 -4.84 7.07
CA PRO A 111 6.76 -5.59 7.60
C PRO A 111 7.97 -4.66 7.57
N SER A 112 8.51 -4.32 8.74
CA SER A 112 9.70 -3.49 8.83
C SER A 112 10.89 -4.29 8.29
N PHE A 113 11.77 -3.66 7.50
CA PHE A 113 13.02 -4.28 7.02
C PHE A 113 13.85 -4.93 8.14
N SER A 114 13.68 -4.45 9.37
CA SER A 114 14.27 -4.99 10.60
C SER A 114 13.92 -6.46 10.86
N THR A 115 12.70 -6.92 10.51
CA THR A 115 12.32 -8.33 10.73
C THR A 115 13.05 -9.26 9.76
N ILE A 116 13.27 -8.84 8.52
CA ILE A 116 13.99 -9.62 7.51
C ILE A 116 15.46 -9.79 7.96
N VAL A 117 16.14 -8.71 8.34
CA VAL A 117 17.54 -8.78 8.78
C VAL A 117 17.72 -9.67 10.02
N LEU A 118 16.80 -9.58 10.99
CA LEU A 118 16.81 -10.44 12.19
C LEU A 118 16.62 -11.91 11.85
N SER A 119 15.72 -12.24 10.92
CA SER A 119 15.49 -13.64 10.52
C SER A 119 16.71 -14.28 9.83
N PHE A 120 17.43 -13.53 8.97
CA PHE A 120 18.67 -14.01 8.37
C PHE A 120 19.82 -14.13 9.39
N GLY A 121 19.94 -13.18 10.32
CA GLY A 121 20.96 -13.23 11.38
C GLY A 121 20.77 -14.43 12.31
N VAL A 122 19.52 -14.71 12.72
CA VAL A 122 19.19 -15.88 13.53
C VAL A 122 19.44 -17.19 12.78
N TYR A 123 19.03 -17.27 11.51
CA TYR A 123 19.29 -18.44 10.67
C TYR A 123 20.80 -18.73 10.54
N TYR A 124 21.61 -17.70 10.29
CA TYR A 124 23.06 -17.83 10.18
C TYR A 124 23.72 -18.25 11.50
N TYR A 125 23.24 -17.73 12.63
CA TYR A 125 23.71 -18.11 13.95
C TYR A 125 23.38 -19.57 14.31
N ILE A 126 22.16 -20.02 14.00
CA ILE A 126 21.71 -21.40 14.23
C ILE A 126 22.50 -22.36 13.35
N TYR A 127 22.66 -22.05 12.07
CA TYR A 127 23.42 -22.89 11.13
C TYR A 127 24.85 -23.12 11.63
N ASN A 128 25.56 -22.05 12.01
CA ASN A 128 26.95 -22.16 12.47
C ASN A 128 27.12 -22.90 13.82
N ASN A 129 26.13 -22.86 14.71
CA ASN A 129 26.18 -23.59 15.98
C ASN A 129 25.78 -25.06 15.87
N LEU A 130 25.00 -25.45 14.85
CA LEU A 130 24.62 -26.85 14.61
C LEU A 130 25.69 -27.64 13.83
N THR A 131 26.55 -26.96 13.08
CA THR A 131 27.65 -27.59 12.32
C THR A 131 28.98 -27.66 13.08
N ARG A 132 28.98 -27.41 14.39
CA ARG A 132 30.16 -27.53 15.27
C ARG A 132 29.94 -28.64 16.28
#